data_AF-A0A8T4JYB3-F1
#
_entry.id   AF-A0A8T4JYB3-F1
#
_cell.length_a   1.000
_cell.length_b   1.000
_cell.length_c   1.000
_cell.angle_alpha   90.00
_cell.angle_beta   90.00
_cell.angle_gamma   90.00
#
_symmetry.space_group_name_H-M   'P 1'
#
loop_
_entity.id
_entity.type
_entity.pdbx_description
1 polymer ?
#
loop_
_entity_poly.entity_id
_entity_poly.type
_entity_poly.pdbx_seq_one_letter_code
_entity_poly.pdbx_strand_id
1 'polypeptide(L)'
;MKKMKNNLDERQELELLRIEHNGCWLAFWGLLIVMLIQLLTGNDGARNLAGEWAVFMCLALYLTIACIKNGIWDRKLRPTFQTNLIASTIAAVITGVIWFLISYKNYHKLVGAIATGIIMFLCIEVLCFLALTITSKQYKTRLQKLEDIEDHPADED
;
A
#
# COMPACT_ATOMS: atom_id res chain seq x y z
N MET A 1 -24.03 16.56 -19.33
CA MET A 1 -22.58 16.50 -19.59
C MET A 1 -22.34 16.26 -21.08
N LYS A 2 -21.53 17.08 -21.73
CA LYS A 2 -21.18 16.93 -23.16
C LYS A 2 -20.17 15.78 -23.26
N LYS A 3 -20.61 14.57 -23.66
CA LYS A 3 -19.68 13.45 -23.93
C LYS A 3 -18.69 13.91 -25.00
N MET A 4 -17.41 14.04 -24.64
CA MET A 4 -16.34 14.12 -25.63
C MET A 4 -16.44 12.85 -26.48
N LYS A 5 -16.48 13.00 -27.80
CA LYS A 5 -16.41 11.85 -28.71
C LYS A 5 -15.04 11.21 -28.51
N ASN A 6 -15.02 10.03 -27.91
CA ASN A 6 -13.82 9.21 -27.84
C ASN A 6 -13.56 8.64 -29.24
N ASN A 7 -12.32 8.73 -29.72
CA ASN A 7 -11.92 8.14 -31.00
C ASN A 7 -11.52 6.66 -30.85
N LEU A 8 -11.40 6.20 -29.60
CA LEU A 8 -11.01 4.84 -29.26
C LEU A 8 -12.27 3.99 -29.12
N ASP A 9 -12.26 2.83 -29.77
CA ASP A 9 -13.28 1.80 -29.56
C ASP A 9 -13.16 1.22 -28.14
N GLU A 10 -14.25 0.67 -27.60
CA GLU A 10 -14.30 0.13 -26.22
C GLU A 10 -13.15 -0.86 -25.90
N ARG A 11 -12.72 -1.64 -26.90
CA ARG A 11 -11.56 -2.54 -26.77
C ARG A 11 -10.26 -1.77 -26.52
N GLN A 12 -10.04 -0.69 -27.26
CA GLN A 12 -8.85 0.14 -27.12
C GLN A 12 -8.84 0.88 -25.78
N GLU A 13 -10.01 1.32 -25.29
CA GLU A 13 -10.13 1.94 -23.98
C GLU A 13 -9.79 0.94 -22.85
N LEU A 14 -10.25 -0.31 -22.95
CA LEU A 14 -9.90 -1.37 -22.00
C LEU A 14 -8.40 -1.70 -22.03
N GLU A 15 -7.79 -1.76 -23.22
CA GLU A 15 -6.35 -1.96 -23.36
C GLU A 15 -5.54 -0.80 -22.76
N LEU A 16 -5.97 0.44 -23.01
CA LEU A 16 -5.33 1.62 -22.44
C LEU A 16 -5.38 1.60 -20.91
N LEU A 17 -6.55 1.31 -20.32
CA LEU A 17 -6.71 1.18 -18.87
C LEU A 17 -5.79 0.08 -18.29
N ARG A 18 -5.61 -1.03 -19.01
CA ARG A 18 -4.69 -2.09 -18.59
C ARG A 18 -3.23 -1.64 -18.65
N ILE A 19 -2.84 -0.86 -19.66
CA ILE A 19 -1.50 -0.29 -19.77
C ILE A 19 -1.24 0.71 -18.64
N GLU A 20 -2.19 1.62 -18.38
CA GLU A 20 -2.10 2.58 -17.27
C GLU A 20 -1.99 1.88 -15.92
N HIS A 21 -2.79 0.84 -15.70
CA HIS A 21 -2.73 0.01 -14.50
C HIS A 21 -1.36 -0.66 -14.33
N ASN A 22 -0.84 -1.30 -15.39
CA ASN A 22 0.47 -1.93 -15.37
C ASN A 22 1.59 -0.90 -15.14
N GLY A 23 1.49 0.27 -15.77
CA GLY A 23 2.45 1.37 -15.59
C GLY A 23 2.44 1.91 -14.16
N CYS A 24 1.26 2.05 -13.54
CA CYS A 24 1.12 2.44 -12.14
C CYS A 24 1.78 1.43 -11.20
N TRP A 25 1.54 0.13 -11.40
CA TRP A 25 2.20 -0.92 -10.60
C TRP A 25 3.71 -0.99 -10.83
N LEU A 26 4.17 -0.78 -12.06
CA LEU A 26 5.60 -0.68 -12.36
C LEU A 26 6.23 0.47 -11.60
N ALA A 27 5.60 1.65 -11.59
CA ALA A 27 6.08 2.79 -10.81
C ALA A 27 6.09 2.50 -9.30
N PHE A 28 5.04 1.86 -8.78
CA PHE A 28 4.94 1.51 -7.37
C PHE A 28 6.05 0.54 -6.93
N TRP A 29 6.20 -0.60 -7.61
CA TRP A 29 7.22 -1.59 -7.29
C TRP A 29 8.64 -1.11 -7.62
N GLY A 30 8.79 -0.36 -8.72
CA GLY A 30 10.07 0.23 -9.12
C GLY A 30 10.60 1.21 -8.08
N LEU A 31 9.77 2.14 -7.60
CA LEU A 31 10.13 3.07 -6.53
C LEU A 31 10.49 2.32 -5.24
N LEU A 32 9.72 1.29 -4.89
CA LEU A 32 10.01 0.48 -3.70
C LEU A 32 11.37 -0.22 -3.79
N ILE A 33 11.70 -0.82 -4.93
CA ILE A 33 12.98 -1.50 -5.14
C ILE A 33 14.15 -0.52 -5.08
N VAL A 34 14.04 0.65 -5.71
CA VAL A 34 15.08 1.68 -5.67
C VAL A 34 15.33 2.13 -4.23
N MET A 35 14.28 2.45 -3.47
CA MET A 35 14.40 2.83 -2.06
C MET A 35 15.05 1.72 -1.21
N LEU A 36 14.71 0.45 -1.44
CA LEU A 36 15.31 -0.68 -0.72
C LEU A 36 16.81 -0.82 -1.01
N ILE A 37 17.23 -0.65 -2.26
CA ILE A 37 18.64 -0.69 -2.65
C ILE A 37 19.40 0.46 -2.00
N GLN A 38 18.85 1.67 -2.02
CA GLN A 38 19.46 2.85 -1.38
C GLN A 38 19.61 2.64 0.12
N LEU A 39 18.57 2.13 0.78
CA LEU A 39 18.56 1.84 2.21
C LEU A 39 19.62 0.79 2.60
N LEU A 40 19.78 -0.29 1.82
CA LEU A 40 20.78 -1.33 2.08
C LEU A 40 22.21 -0.89 1.75
N THR A 41 22.38 -0.09 0.71
CA THR A 41 23.71 0.39 0.29
C THR A 41 24.22 1.45 1.28
N GLY A 42 23.33 2.26 1.85
CA GLY A 42 23.68 3.33 2.78
C GLY A 42 24.37 4.52 2.09
N ASN A 43 24.25 4.59 0.76
CA ASN A 43 25.02 5.50 -0.09
C ASN A 43 24.35 6.86 -0.29
N ASP A 44 23.05 6.97 0.00
CA ASP A 44 22.26 8.17 -0.21
C ASP A 44 21.88 8.82 1.12
N GLY A 45 22.15 10.12 1.24
CA GLY A 45 21.76 10.89 2.42
C GLY A 45 20.25 10.83 2.65
N ALA A 46 19.82 10.86 3.91
CA ALA A 46 18.41 10.77 4.33
C ALA A 46 17.46 11.72 3.57
N ARG A 47 17.98 12.81 3.00
CA ARG A 47 17.24 13.79 2.21
C ARG A 47 16.81 13.28 0.82
N ASN A 48 17.61 12.44 0.17
CA ASN A 48 17.26 11.84 -1.12
C ASN A 48 16.17 10.79 -0.93
N LEU A 49 16.35 9.92 0.08
CA LEU A 49 15.37 8.91 0.45
C LEU A 49 14.02 9.52 0.86
N ALA A 50 14.03 10.68 1.53
CA ALA A 50 12.80 11.38 1.93
C ALA A 50 11.94 11.81 0.73
N GLY A 51 12.55 12.21 -0.38
CA GLY A 51 11.84 12.59 -1.60
C GLY A 51 11.14 11.39 -2.26
N GLU A 52 11.87 10.29 -2.44
CA GLU A 52 11.32 9.05 -2.99
C GLU A 52 10.22 8.47 -2.09
N TRP A 53 10.46 8.49 -0.78
CA TRP A 53 9.49 8.05 0.21
C TRP A 53 8.21 8.89 0.16
N ALA A 54 8.32 10.22 0.04
CA ALA A 54 7.16 11.10 -0.05
C ALA A 54 6.31 10.81 -1.30
N VAL A 55 6.96 10.65 -2.46
CA VAL A 55 6.26 10.31 -3.72
C VAL A 55 5.59 8.94 -3.62
N PHE A 56 6.30 7.95 -3.08
CA PHE A 56 5.78 6.61 -2.86
C PHE A 56 4.56 6.62 -1.93
N MET A 57 4.62 7.36 -0.82
CA MET A 57 3.51 7.49 0.13
C MET A 57 2.30 8.20 -0.49
N CYS A 58 2.51 9.26 -1.27
CA CYS A 58 1.43 9.92 -2.00
C CYS A 58 0.72 8.95 -2.96
N LEU A 59 1.48 8.18 -3.72
CA LEU A 59 0.93 7.17 -4.64
C LEU A 59 0.18 6.07 -3.88
N ALA A 60 0.76 5.53 -2.80
CA ALA A 60 0.16 4.49 -1.98
C ALA A 60 -1.16 4.95 -1.33
N LEU A 61 -1.17 6.16 -0.77
CA LEU A 61 -2.37 6.74 -0.15
C LEU A 61 -3.45 7.03 -1.19
N TYR A 62 -3.08 7.57 -2.35
CA TYR A 62 -4.03 7.81 -3.43
C TYR A 62 -4.71 6.51 -3.86
N LEU A 63 -3.94 5.46 -4.14
CA LEU A 63 -4.48 4.15 -4.52
C LEU A 63 -5.38 3.58 -3.43
N THR A 64 -4.94 3.61 -2.17
CA THR A 64 -5.71 3.11 -1.03
C THR A 64 -7.05 3.83 -0.88
N ILE A 65 -7.03 5.17 -0.91
CA ILE A 65 -8.25 5.99 -0.77
C ILE A 65 -9.19 5.76 -1.96
N ALA A 66 -8.65 5.71 -3.18
CA ALA A 66 -9.43 5.47 -4.39
C ALA A 66 -10.10 4.08 -4.35
N CYS A 67 -9.37 3.04 -3.93
CA CYS A 67 -9.92 1.70 -3.77
C CYS A 67 -11.08 1.68 -2.75
N ILE A 68 -10.87 2.24 -1.55
CA ILE A 68 -11.91 2.28 -0.51
C ILE A 68 -13.15 3.05 -0.97
N LYS A 69 -12.96 4.19 -1.64
CA LYS A 69 -14.07 5.02 -2.15
C LYS A 69 -14.95 4.27 -3.16
N ASN A 70 -14.36 3.37 -3.94
CA ASN A 70 -15.07 2.57 -4.93
C ASN A 70 -15.48 1.19 -4.40
N GLY A 71 -15.38 0.93 -3.08
CA GLY A 71 -15.75 -0.36 -2.51
C GLY A 71 -14.83 -1.52 -2.93
N ILE A 72 -13.58 -1.23 -3.33
CA ILE A 72 -12.58 -2.21 -3.74
C ILE A 72 -11.61 -2.45 -2.57
N TRP A 73 -11.45 -3.70 -2.13
CA TRP A 73 -10.48 -4.08 -1.09
C TRP A 73 -9.31 -4.87 -1.69
N ASP A 74 -9.53 -6.13 -2.01
CA ASP A 74 -8.54 -7.01 -2.63
C ASP A 74 -9.27 -8.10 -3.42
N ARG A 75 -8.60 -8.68 -4.42
CA ARG A 75 -9.19 -9.69 -5.31
C ARG A 75 -9.37 -11.06 -4.64
N LYS A 76 -8.55 -11.39 -3.63
CA LYS A 76 -8.53 -12.72 -2.99
C LYS A 76 -8.67 -12.64 -1.47
N LEU A 77 -8.15 -11.58 -0.86
CA LEU A 77 -8.10 -11.40 0.57
C LEU A 77 -9.35 -10.69 1.08
N ARG A 78 -9.91 -11.17 2.20
CA ARG A 78 -11.02 -10.51 2.88
C ARG A 78 -10.50 -9.64 4.02
N PRO A 79 -11.12 -8.47 4.29
CA PRO A 79 -10.76 -7.60 5.41
C PRO A 79 -11.23 -8.20 6.75
N THR A 80 -10.55 -9.26 7.18
CA THR A 80 -10.78 -9.94 8.47
C THR A 80 -9.61 -9.71 9.41
N PHE A 81 -9.85 -9.89 10.71
CA PHE A 81 -8.81 -9.75 11.73
C PHE A 81 -7.61 -10.66 11.45
N GLN A 82 -7.85 -11.92 11.11
CA GLN A 82 -6.79 -12.90 10.81
C GLN A 82 -5.99 -12.50 9.58
N THR A 83 -6.65 -12.09 8.50
CA THR A 83 -5.98 -11.67 7.27
C THR A 83 -5.13 -10.42 7.51
N ASN A 84 -5.65 -9.45 8.26
CA ASN A 84 -4.91 -8.24 8.59
C ASN A 84 -3.69 -8.55 9.46
N LEU A 85 -3.82 -9.45 10.43
CA LEU A 85 -2.73 -9.89 11.28
C LEU A 85 -1.64 -10.61 10.49
N ILE A 86 -2.01 -11.53 9.59
CA ILE A 86 -1.03 -12.22 8.74
C ILE A 86 -0.32 -11.22 7.83
N ALA A 87 -1.05 -10.30 7.22
CA ALA A 87 -0.48 -9.28 6.35
C ALA A 87 0.46 -8.32 7.10
N SER A 88 0.08 -7.86 8.29
CA SER A 88 0.95 -7.02 9.13
C SER A 88 2.20 -7.79 9.56
N THR A 89 2.06 -9.05 9.96
CA THR A 89 3.18 -9.91 10.36
C THR A 89 4.16 -10.13 9.22
N ILE A 90 3.70 -10.38 8.00
CA ILE A 90 4.60 -10.51 6.84
C ILE A 90 5.39 -9.21 6.63
N ALA A 91 4.71 -8.05 6.65
CA ALA A 91 5.35 -6.75 6.51
C ALA A 91 6.37 -6.49 7.63
N ALA A 92 5.99 -6.76 8.88
CA ALA A 92 6.83 -6.58 10.05
C ALA A 92 8.08 -7.47 10.02
N VAL A 93 7.95 -8.74 9.63
CA VAL A 93 9.11 -9.65 9.47
C VAL A 93 10.07 -9.10 8.43
N ILE A 94 9.57 -8.72 7.26
CA ILE A 94 10.41 -8.19 6.17
C ILE A 94 11.16 -6.93 6.65
N THR A 95 10.45 -5.97 7.24
CA THR A 95 11.06 -4.73 7.72
C THR A 95 12.02 -4.98 8.88
N GLY A 96 11.69 -5.86 9.83
CA GLY A 96 12.55 -6.22 10.95
C GLY A 96 13.86 -6.85 10.50
N VAL A 97 13.82 -7.75 9.51
CA VAL A 97 15.03 -8.35 8.90
C VAL A 97 15.88 -7.29 8.20
N ILE A 98 15.27 -6.38 7.43
CA ILE A 98 16.00 -5.29 6.76
C ILE A 98 16.74 -4.42 7.78
N TRP A 99 16.07 -3.98 8.85
CA TRP A 99 16.69 -3.15 9.89
C TRP A 99 17.76 -3.88 10.69
N PHE A 100 17.57 -5.17 10.94
CA PHE A 100 18.61 -6.03 11.52
C PHE A 100 19.87 -6.02 10.65
N LEU A 101 19.74 -6.26 9.34
CA LEU A 101 20.87 -6.31 8.40
C LEU A 101 21.60 -4.97 8.32
N ILE A 102 20.85 -3.85 8.25
CA ILE A 102 21.42 -2.50 8.24
C ILE A 102 22.20 -2.22 9.53
N SER A 103 21.58 -2.50 10.68
CA SER A 103 22.22 -2.29 11.99
C SER A 103 23.48 -3.14 12.14
N TYR A 104 23.43 -4.40 11.70
CA TYR A 104 24.60 -5.28 11.74
C TYR A 104 25.73 -4.79 10.82
N LYS A 105 25.40 -4.37 9.58
CA LYS A 105 26.38 -3.82 8.63
C LYS A 105 27.05 -2.55 9.15
N ASN A 106 26.29 -1.67 9.81
CA ASN A 106 26.82 -0.37 10.25
C ASN A 106 27.61 -0.44 11.56
N TYR A 107 27.21 -1.30 12.50
CA TYR A 107 27.79 -1.31 13.84
C TYR A 107 28.60 -2.57 14.16
N HIS A 108 28.49 -3.63 13.36
CA HIS A 108 29.11 -4.95 13.60
C HIS A 108 28.82 -5.55 14.99
N LYS A 109 27.75 -5.10 15.66
CA LYS A 109 27.32 -5.55 16.98
C LYS A 109 26.07 -6.41 16.85
N LEU A 110 26.24 -7.73 16.95
CA LEU A 110 25.14 -8.69 16.79
C LEU A 110 23.97 -8.43 17.76
N VAL A 111 24.24 -8.26 19.05
CA VAL A 111 23.20 -8.07 20.07
C VAL A 111 22.39 -6.79 19.81
N GLY A 112 23.06 -5.69 19.45
CA GLY A 112 22.40 -4.42 19.11
C GLY A 112 21.56 -4.52 17.84
N ALA A 113 22.05 -5.25 16.83
CA ALA A 113 21.31 -5.50 15.61
C ALA A 113 20.05 -6.34 15.87
N ILE A 114 20.15 -7.41 16.66
CA ILE A 114 19.00 -8.25 17.06
C ILE A 114 17.96 -7.40 17.77
N ALA A 115 18.38 -6.60 18.77
CA ALA A 115 17.47 -5.71 19.48
C ALA A 115 16.77 -4.71 18.54
N THR A 116 17.52 -4.12 17.60
CA THR A 116 16.97 -3.20 16.59
C THR A 116 15.92 -3.91 15.72
N GLY A 117 16.23 -5.10 15.22
CA GLY A 117 15.30 -5.89 14.40
C GLY A 117 14.01 -6.23 15.13
N ILE A 118 14.08 -6.65 16.40
CA ILE A 118 12.91 -6.96 17.23
C ILE A 118 12.07 -5.71 17.50
N ILE A 119 12.70 -4.59 17.87
CA ILE A 119 11.97 -3.33 18.12
C ILE A 119 11.26 -2.87 16.85
N MET A 120 11.95 -2.88 15.70
CA MET A 120 11.35 -2.49 14.43
C MET A 120 10.23 -3.43 14.00
N PHE A 121 10.39 -4.74 14.20
CA PHE A 121 9.33 -5.72 13.98
C PHE A 121 8.08 -5.36 14.79
N LEU A 122 8.20 -5.17 16.10
CA LEU A 122 7.06 -4.87 16.98
C LEU A 122 6.38 -3.54 16.62
N CYS A 123 7.17 -2.50 16.34
CA CYS A 123 6.63 -1.20 15.94
C CYS A 123 5.85 -1.29 14.63
N ILE A 124 6.42 -1.94 13.61
CA ILE A 124 5.76 -2.09 12.30
C ILE A 124 4.55 -3.00 12.39
N GLU A 125 4.60 -4.07 13.20
CA GLU A 125 3.45 -4.94 13.44
C GLU A 125 2.25 -4.14 13.92
N VAL A 126 2.44 -3.36 15.00
CA VAL A 126 1.37 -2.55 15.58
C VAL A 126 0.86 -1.50 14.59
N LEU A 127 1.77 -0.78 13.91
CA LEU A 127 1.40 0.28 12.98
C LEU A 127 0.64 -0.27 11.75
N CYS A 128 1.16 -1.31 11.11
CA CYS A 128 0.53 -1.91 9.94
C CYS A 128 -0.80 -2.58 10.31
N PHE A 129 -0.87 -3.29 11.44
CA PHE A 129 -2.10 -3.92 11.89
C PHE A 129 -3.20 -2.89 12.17
N LEU A 130 -2.86 -1.80 12.87
CA LEU A 130 -3.81 -0.71 13.12
C LEU A 130 -4.26 -0.04 11.83
N ALA A 131 -3.33 0.26 10.92
CA ALA A 131 -3.66 0.85 9.63
C ALA A 131 -4.63 -0.05 8.84
N LEU A 132 -4.32 -1.33 8.67
CA LEU A 132 -5.19 -2.29 7.98
C LEU A 132 -6.56 -2.43 8.64
N THR A 133 -6.62 -2.41 9.97
CA THR A 133 -7.86 -2.50 10.73
C THR A 133 -8.73 -1.26 10.55
N ILE A 134 -8.14 -0.06 10.60
CA ILE A 134 -8.84 1.20 10.34
C ILE A 134 -9.37 1.24 8.91
N THR A 135 -8.52 0.93 7.93
CA THR A 135 -8.86 0.87 6.50
C THR A 135 -9.95 -0.18 6.24
N SER A 136 -9.86 -1.36 6.87
CA SER A 136 -10.90 -2.41 6.79
C SER A 136 -12.24 -1.94 7.32
N LYS A 137 -12.25 -1.20 8.43
CA LYS A 137 -13.48 -0.66 9.02
C LYS A 137 -14.10 0.39 8.09
N GLN A 138 -13.30 1.33 7.60
CA GLN A 138 -13.74 2.34 6.63
C GLN A 138 -14.30 1.70 5.37
N TYR A 139 -13.61 0.68 4.84
CA TYR A 139 -14.06 -0.11 3.71
C TYR A 139 -15.44 -0.72 3.93
N LYS A 140 -15.66 -1.44 5.04
CA LYS A 140 -16.97 -2.08 5.32
C LYS A 140 -18.10 -1.06 5.41
N THR A 141 -17.86 0.06 6.08
CA THR A 141 -18.86 1.14 6.17
C THR A 141 -19.16 1.78 4.81
N ARG A 142 -18.16 1.87 3.92
CA ARG A 142 -18.37 2.39 2.56
C ARG A 142 -19.08 1.40 1.67
N LEU A 143 -18.73 0.13 1.76
CA LEU A 143 -19.37 -0.94 1.01
C LEU A 143 -20.87 -1.02 1.35
N GLN A 144 -21.22 -1.04 2.64
CA GLN A 144 -22.61 -1.04 3.09
C GLN A 144 -23.41 0.12 2.50
N LYS A 145 -22.85 1.34 2.49
CA LYS A 145 -23.52 2.50 1.88
C LYS A 145 -23.73 2.37 0.38
N LEU A 146 -22.82 1.70 -0.33
CA LEU A 146 -22.95 1.48 -1.77
C LEU A 146 -24.02 0.42 -2.05
N GLU A 147 -24.04 -0.66 -1.27
CA GLU A 147 -25.08 -1.70 -1.31
C GLU A 147 -26.47 -1.11 -0.99
N ASP A 148 -26.59 -0.30 0.06
CA ASP A 148 -27.85 0.36 0.44
C ASP A 148 -28.40 1.28 -0.69
N ILE A 149 -27.52 1.99 -1.41
CA ILE A 149 -27.91 2.86 -2.54
C ILE A 149 -28.36 2.04 -3.76
N GLU A 150 -27.77 0.86 -3.96
CA GLU A 150 -28.09 -0.03 -5.08
C GLU A 150 -29.40 -0.80 -4.84
N ASP A 151 -29.64 -1.27 -3.61
CA ASP A 151 -30.84 -2.00 -3.22
C ASP A 151 -32.06 -1.08 -2.99
N HIS A 152 -31.81 0.16 -2.58
CA HIS A 152 -32.82 1.21 -2.44
C HIS A 152 -32.41 2.41 -3.29
N PRO A 153 -32.40 2.28 -4.64
CA PRO A 153 -32.21 3.43 -5.51
C PRO A 153 -33.37 4.33 -5.21
N ALA A 154 -33.09 5.48 -4.61
CA ALA A 154 -34.09 6.29 -3.94
C ALA A 154 -35.40 6.35 -4.75
N ASP A 155 -36.52 6.16 -4.03
CA ASP A 155 -37.83 6.69 -4.37
C ASP A 155 -37.73 8.23 -4.47
N GLU A 156 -36.90 8.71 -5.40
CA GLU A 156 -36.65 10.11 -5.73
C GLU A 156 -37.71 10.52 -6.76
N ASP A 157 -38.88 10.89 -6.22
CA ASP A 157 -39.75 11.92 -6.76
C ASP A 157 -39.07 13.31 -6.71
#